data_AF-A0A536HFU8-F1
#
_entry.id   AF-A0A536HFU8-F1
#
_cell.length_a   1.000
_cell.length_b   1.000
_cell.length_c   1.000
_cell.angle_alpha   90.00
_cell.angle_beta   90.00
_cell.angle_gamma   90.00
#
_symmetry.space_group_name_H-M   'P 1'
#
loop_
_entity.id
_entity.type
_entity.pdbx_description
1 polymer ?
#
loop_
_entity_poly.entity_id
_entity_poly.type
_entity_poly.pdbx_seq_one_letter_code
_entity_poly.pdbx_strand_id
1 'polypeptide(L)'
;MGTWKFDPMHTQVEFSAKHLGMMTVRGHFAELTASGDLYPDQPGRSSVTVTINTASIRTHNEQRDNDLRASNFLEVDKFPTITFKSTKIEPKSADRGTLTGDLTIKGVTHPVTLNVVKYGEFDDPMMGHRIGYAAETKINRKDFGMRFDMMLDGKFVVSNDIQINIEGELVEAKEKEPAGTSA
;
A
#
# COMPACT_ATOMS: atom_id res chain seq x y z
N MET A 1 7.36 14.72 21.62
CA MET A 1 7.25 14.01 20.33
C MET A 1 5.77 13.82 20.08
N GLY A 2 5.23 14.40 19.02
CA GLY A 2 3.84 14.19 18.63
C GLY A 2 3.60 12.74 18.24
N THR A 3 2.39 12.24 18.52
CA THR A 3 1.95 10.92 18.03
C THR A 3 1.52 11.09 16.58
N TRP A 4 2.04 10.31 15.66
CA TRP A 4 1.71 10.40 14.24
C TRP A 4 0.79 9.25 13.81
N LYS A 5 -0.12 9.52 12.86
CA LYS A 5 -1.02 8.51 12.28
C LYS A 5 -1.15 8.69 10.78
N PHE A 6 -1.50 7.62 10.08
CA PHE A 6 -1.92 7.70 8.68
C PHE A 6 -3.29 8.40 8.57
N ASP A 7 -3.47 9.25 7.56
CA ASP A 7 -4.79 9.76 7.17
C ASP A 7 -5.50 8.71 6.31
N PRO A 8 -6.59 8.09 6.79
CA PRO A 8 -7.32 7.09 6.02
C PRO A 8 -7.97 7.67 4.74
N MET A 9 -8.23 8.98 4.69
CA MET A 9 -8.88 9.62 3.53
C MET A 9 -7.87 9.93 2.40
N HIS A 10 -6.58 10.01 2.72
CA HIS A 10 -5.52 10.34 1.78
C HIS A 10 -4.44 9.25 1.75
N THR A 11 -4.84 7.99 1.97
CA THR A 11 -3.97 6.82 1.81
C THR A 11 -4.57 5.88 0.78
N GLN A 12 -3.83 5.59 -0.29
CA GLN A 12 -4.28 4.75 -1.39
C GLN A 12 -3.20 3.77 -1.82
N VAL A 13 -3.64 2.57 -2.22
CA VAL A 13 -2.79 1.54 -2.83
C VAL A 13 -3.34 1.24 -4.21
N GLU A 14 -2.56 1.60 -5.23
CA GLU A 14 -2.86 1.35 -6.63
C GLU A 14 -1.92 0.30 -7.20
N PHE A 15 -2.39 -0.41 -8.22
CA PHE A 15 -1.60 -1.35 -8.97
C PHE A 15 -1.84 -1.23 -10.47
N SER A 16 -0.90 -1.73 -11.26
CA SER A 16 -1.11 -1.88 -12.69
C SER A 16 -0.37 -3.08 -13.28
N ALA A 17 -0.96 -3.63 -14.34
CA ALA A 17 -0.43 -4.75 -15.09
C ALA A 17 -0.57 -4.49 -16.60
N LYS A 18 0.31 -5.08 -17.40
CA LYS A 18 0.21 -5.02 -18.87
C LYS A 18 -0.76 -6.09 -19.37
N HIS A 19 -1.71 -5.68 -20.21
CA HIS A 19 -2.57 -6.55 -20.98
C HIS A 19 -2.00 -6.71 -22.39
N LEU A 20 -1.67 -7.97 -22.77
CA LEU A 20 -1.04 -8.31 -24.05
C LEU A 20 0.23 -7.51 -24.34
N GLY A 21 0.94 -7.07 -23.29
CA GLY A 21 2.15 -6.25 -23.39
C GLY A 21 1.95 -4.80 -23.85
N MET A 22 0.74 -4.38 -24.20
CA MET A 22 0.49 -3.08 -24.85
C MET A 22 -0.27 -2.12 -23.93
N MET A 23 -1.48 -2.52 -23.52
CA MET A 23 -2.35 -1.68 -22.70
C MET A 23 -2.02 -1.85 -21.22
N THR A 24 -2.09 -0.77 -20.45
CA THR A 24 -1.98 -0.84 -18.99
C THR A 24 -3.37 -0.91 -18.37
N VAL A 25 -3.65 -1.99 -17.65
CA VAL A 25 -4.83 -2.08 -16.78
C VAL A 25 -4.44 -1.55 -15.41
N ARG A 26 -5.29 -0.70 -14.84
CA ARG A 26 -5.09 -0.11 -13.51
C ARG A 26 -6.20 -0.55 -12.57
N GLY A 27 -5.84 -0.67 -11.31
CA GLY A 27 -6.79 -0.88 -10.24
C GLY A 27 -6.27 -0.35 -8.92
N HIS A 28 -7.14 -0.40 -7.92
CA HIS A 28 -6.84 -0.01 -6.55
C HIS A 28 -7.61 -0.92 -5.59
N PHE A 29 -7.27 -0.83 -4.31
CA PHE A 29 -8.06 -1.40 -3.23
C PHE A 29 -8.78 -0.27 -2.50
N ALA A 30 -10.10 -0.36 -2.40
CA ALA A 30 -10.93 0.67 -1.78
C ALA A 30 -10.91 0.63 -0.24
N GLU A 31 -10.46 -0.47 0.35
CA GLU A 31 -10.45 -0.67 1.80
C GLU A 31 -9.07 -1.14 2.27
N LEU A 32 -8.41 -0.28 3.03
CA LEU A 32 -7.13 -0.55 3.66
C LEU A 32 -7.03 0.17 5.01
N THR A 33 -6.20 -0.39 5.88
CA THR A 33 -5.81 0.23 7.15
C THR A 33 -4.29 0.23 7.25
N ALA A 34 -3.72 1.37 7.60
CA ALA A 34 -2.30 1.52 7.88
C ALA A 34 -2.10 2.02 9.31
N SER A 35 -1.08 1.50 10.00
CA SER A 35 -0.73 1.86 11.36
C SER A 35 0.77 1.67 11.61
N GLY A 36 1.27 2.20 12.71
CA GLY A 36 2.65 2.01 13.13
C GLY A 36 3.15 3.08 14.08
N ASP A 37 4.36 2.89 14.58
CA ASP A 37 5.08 3.91 15.34
C ASP A 37 5.82 4.79 14.34
N LEU A 38 5.42 6.06 14.26
CA LEU A 38 5.87 6.95 13.19
C LEU A 38 6.69 8.10 13.77
N TYR A 39 7.94 8.21 13.32
CA TYR A 39 8.90 9.24 13.71
C TYR A 39 9.44 9.95 12.46
N PRO A 40 8.74 10.97 11.91
CA PRO A 40 9.18 11.65 10.69
C PRO A 40 10.60 12.25 10.78
N ASP A 41 11.01 12.72 11.96
CA ASP A 41 12.36 13.25 12.20
C ASP A 41 13.43 12.16 12.34
N GLN A 42 13.02 10.91 12.61
CA GLN A 42 13.91 9.75 12.75
C GLN A 42 13.32 8.53 12.03
N PRO A 43 13.15 8.56 10.68
CA PRO A 43 12.37 7.56 9.97
C PRO A 43 12.85 6.12 10.16
N GLY A 44 14.14 5.92 10.41
CA GLY A 44 14.72 4.59 10.69
C GLY A 44 14.24 3.93 11.98
N ARG A 45 13.58 4.67 12.88
CA ARG A 45 12.93 4.14 14.09
C ARG A 45 11.46 3.81 13.88
N SER A 46 10.90 4.19 12.73
CA SER A 46 9.49 3.99 12.46
C SER A 46 9.19 2.54 12.13
N SER A 47 7.95 2.14 12.39
CA SER A 47 7.36 0.88 11.96
C SER A 47 6.10 1.16 11.17
N VAL A 48 5.79 0.30 10.19
CA VAL A 48 4.58 0.40 9.36
C VAL A 48 3.97 -0.98 9.23
N THR A 49 2.68 -1.09 9.50
CA THR A 49 1.85 -2.27 9.23
C THR A 49 0.67 -1.84 8.38
N VAL A 50 0.40 -2.58 7.31
CA VAL A 50 -0.74 -2.34 6.41
C VAL A 50 -1.54 -3.63 6.27
N THR A 51 -2.86 -3.50 6.32
CA THR A 51 -3.81 -4.56 5.99
C THR A 51 -4.77 -4.04 4.93
N ILE A 52 -4.91 -4.79 3.84
CA ILE A 52 -5.80 -4.46 2.72
C ILE A 52 -6.86 -5.56 2.60
N ASN A 53 -8.13 -5.17 2.48
CA ASN A 53 -9.21 -6.13 2.19
C ASN A 53 -9.17 -6.51 0.70
N THR A 54 -8.96 -7.79 0.39
CA THR A 54 -8.82 -8.24 -1.00
C THR A 54 -10.11 -8.13 -1.81
N ALA A 55 -11.28 -8.21 -1.17
CA ALA A 55 -12.57 -8.05 -1.83
C ALA A 55 -12.81 -6.61 -2.33
N SER A 56 -12.11 -5.63 -1.75
CA SER A 56 -12.18 -4.22 -2.12
C SER A 56 -11.48 -3.85 -3.43
N ILE A 57 -10.88 -4.83 -4.12
CA ILE A 57 -10.24 -4.63 -5.43
C ILE A 57 -11.23 -4.04 -6.45
N ARG A 58 -10.79 -3.02 -7.18
CA ARG A 58 -11.56 -2.35 -8.23
C ARG A 58 -10.68 -2.05 -9.44
N THR A 59 -11.21 -2.30 -10.64
CA THR A 59 -10.52 -2.03 -11.92
C THR A 59 -11.42 -1.33 -12.95
N HIS A 60 -12.55 -0.77 -12.53
CA HIS A 60 -13.60 -0.21 -13.43
C HIS A 60 -14.22 -1.24 -14.39
N ASN A 61 -14.15 -2.53 -14.06
CA ASN A 61 -14.77 -3.62 -14.82
C ASN A 61 -15.20 -4.71 -13.86
N GLU A 62 -16.51 -4.84 -13.63
CA GLU A 62 -17.06 -5.76 -12.62
C GLU A 62 -16.71 -7.22 -12.90
N GLN A 63 -16.74 -7.65 -14.16
CA GLN A 63 -16.39 -9.03 -14.52
C GLN A 63 -14.93 -9.33 -14.16
N ARG A 64 -14.00 -8.43 -14.51
CA ARG A 64 -12.59 -8.58 -14.15
C ARG A 64 -12.39 -8.51 -12.64
N ASP A 65 -13.11 -7.66 -11.94
CA ASP A 65 -13.04 -7.58 -10.48
C ASP A 65 -13.50 -8.90 -9.84
N ASN A 66 -14.53 -9.56 -10.40
CA ASN A 66 -14.96 -10.89 -9.97
C ASN A 66 -13.90 -11.96 -10.27
N ASP A 67 -13.28 -11.93 -11.46
CA ASP A 67 -12.21 -12.86 -11.82
C ASP A 67 -11.00 -12.70 -10.87
N LEU A 68 -10.61 -11.46 -10.56
CA LEU A 68 -9.50 -11.15 -9.64
C LEU A 68 -9.77 -11.62 -8.20
N ARG A 69 -11.04 -11.69 -7.79
CA ARG A 69 -11.42 -12.23 -6.48
C ARG A 69 -11.39 -13.77 -6.43
N ALA A 70 -11.49 -14.43 -7.57
CA ALA A 70 -11.54 -15.88 -7.67
C ALA A 70 -10.18 -16.57 -7.44
N SER A 71 -10.20 -17.92 -7.42
CA SER A 71 -9.06 -18.77 -7.05
C SER A 71 -7.83 -18.68 -7.96
N ASN A 72 -8.02 -18.27 -9.21
CA ASN A 72 -6.92 -18.06 -10.16
C ASN A 72 -6.05 -16.84 -9.80
N PHE A 73 -6.58 -15.94 -8.96
CA PHE A 73 -5.93 -14.72 -8.51
C PHE A 73 -5.91 -14.68 -6.97
N LEU A 74 -6.67 -13.78 -6.34
CA LEU A 74 -6.56 -13.48 -4.90
C LEU A 74 -7.23 -14.53 -4.02
N GLU A 75 -8.21 -15.28 -4.53
CA GLU A 75 -8.95 -16.31 -3.78
C GLU A 75 -9.50 -15.76 -2.45
N VAL A 76 -10.27 -14.68 -2.53
CA VAL A 76 -10.60 -13.81 -1.38
C VAL A 76 -11.38 -14.52 -0.27
N ASP A 77 -12.14 -15.56 -0.61
CA ASP A 77 -12.87 -16.37 0.37
C ASP A 77 -11.93 -17.12 1.32
N LYS A 78 -10.71 -17.44 0.88
CA LYS A 78 -9.68 -18.09 1.72
C LYS A 78 -8.64 -17.11 2.24
N PHE A 79 -8.34 -16.07 1.46
CA PHE A 79 -7.33 -15.07 1.78
C PHE A 79 -7.96 -13.67 1.72
N PRO A 80 -8.72 -13.28 2.76
CA PRO A 80 -9.49 -12.03 2.75
C PRO A 80 -8.60 -10.79 2.88
N THR A 81 -7.32 -10.96 3.23
CA THR A 81 -6.40 -9.86 3.45
C THR A 81 -5.07 -10.02 2.72
N ILE A 82 -4.53 -8.89 2.28
CA ILE A 82 -3.10 -8.70 1.98
C ILE A 82 -2.51 -7.95 3.17
N THR A 83 -1.33 -8.36 3.63
CA THR A 83 -0.64 -7.68 4.74
C THR A 83 0.78 -7.29 4.36
N PHE A 84 1.23 -6.15 4.87
CA PHE A 84 2.62 -5.71 4.78
C PHE A 84 3.11 -5.31 6.16
N LYS A 85 4.29 -5.77 6.56
CA LYS A 85 4.95 -5.38 7.81
C LYS A 85 6.38 -4.92 7.53
N SER A 86 6.69 -3.67 7.86
CA SER A 86 8.04 -3.13 7.69
C SER A 86 9.06 -3.89 8.53
N THR A 87 10.22 -4.16 7.95
CA THR A 87 11.39 -4.71 8.63
C THR A 87 12.55 -3.73 8.68
N LYS A 88 12.61 -2.77 7.74
CA LYS A 88 13.67 -1.76 7.69
C LYS A 88 13.21 -0.50 6.97
N ILE A 89 13.56 0.66 7.52
CA ILE A 89 13.41 1.97 6.86
C ILE A 89 14.79 2.61 6.77
N GLU A 90 15.20 2.97 5.55
CA GLU A 90 16.52 3.54 5.28
C GLU A 90 16.39 4.86 4.52
N PRO A 91 16.59 6.01 5.20
CA PRO A 91 16.76 7.28 4.53
C PRO A 91 17.95 7.22 3.55
N LYS A 92 17.79 7.77 2.35
CA LYS A 92 18.84 7.90 1.34
C LYS A 92 19.20 9.37 1.08
N SER A 93 18.23 10.27 1.22
CA SER A 93 18.38 11.73 1.18
C SER A 93 17.37 12.37 2.15
N ALA A 94 17.27 13.70 2.12
CA ALA A 94 16.27 14.44 2.92
C ALA A 94 14.83 14.05 2.57
N ASP A 95 14.56 13.71 1.30
CA ASP A 95 13.24 13.48 0.74
C ASP A 95 13.04 12.07 0.19
N ARG A 96 14.06 11.20 0.22
CA ARG A 96 13.99 9.84 -0.35
C ARG A 96 14.54 8.80 0.61
N GLY A 97 13.97 7.60 0.50
CA GLY A 97 14.39 6.45 1.28
C GLY A 97 13.91 5.14 0.67
N THR A 98 14.17 4.05 1.38
CA THR A 98 13.61 2.75 1.08
C THR A 98 12.91 2.17 2.29
N LEU A 99 11.75 1.56 2.07
CA LEU A 99 10.98 0.81 3.07
C LEU A 99 10.98 -0.66 2.66
N THR A 100 11.67 -1.50 3.42
CA THR A 100 11.65 -2.96 3.23
C THR A 100 10.67 -3.57 4.22
N GLY A 101 9.92 -4.57 3.79
CA GLY A 101 9.04 -5.32 4.66
C GLY A 101 8.54 -6.63 4.06
N ASP A 102 7.89 -7.40 4.90
CA ASP A 102 7.31 -8.69 4.55
C ASP A 102 5.90 -8.45 3.98
N LEU A 103 5.74 -8.71 2.69
CA LEU A 103 4.46 -8.67 1.99
C LEU A 103 3.87 -10.08 1.96
N THR A 104 2.66 -10.24 2.44
CA THR A 104 1.91 -11.50 2.39
C THR A 104 0.70 -11.34 1.48
N ILE A 105 0.65 -12.15 0.41
CA ILE A 105 -0.49 -12.26 -0.50
C ILE A 105 -0.80 -13.73 -0.66
N LYS A 106 -2.07 -14.10 -0.55
CA LYS A 106 -2.54 -15.48 -0.73
C LYS A 106 -1.81 -16.49 0.18
N GLY A 107 -1.51 -16.08 1.41
CA GLY A 107 -0.79 -16.89 2.41
C GLY A 107 0.71 -17.09 2.14
N VAL A 108 1.25 -16.49 1.08
CA VAL A 108 2.68 -16.56 0.76
C VAL A 108 3.34 -15.23 1.11
N THR A 109 4.46 -15.28 1.84
CA THR A 109 5.19 -14.11 2.31
C THR A 109 6.52 -13.96 1.58
N HIS A 110 6.79 -12.76 1.04
CA HIS A 110 8.07 -12.39 0.45
C HIS A 110 8.52 -11.01 0.92
N PRO A 111 9.84 -10.81 1.11
CA PRO A 111 10.37 -9.47 1.36
C PRO A 111 10.25 -8.62 0.10
N VAL A 112 9.73 -7.41 0.24
CA VAL A 112 9.65 -6.41 -0.83
C VAL A 112 10.26 -5.10 -0.36
N THR A 113 10.89 -4.38 -1.27
CA THR A 113 11.44 -3.04 -1.01
C THR A 113 10.67 -2.02 -1.81
N LEU A 114 10.18 -0.99 -1.12
CA LEU A 114 9.51 0.16 -1.70
C LEU A 114 10.49 1.32 -1.74
N ASN A 115 10.54 2.02 -2.89
CA ASN A 115 11.20 3.31 -2.99
C ASN A 115 10.22 4.36 -2.46
N VAL A 116 10.64 5.15 -1.48
CA VAL A 116 9.79 6.14 -0.81
C VAL A 116 10.28 7.54 -1.13
N VAL A 117 9.33 8.44 -1.38
CA VAL A 117 9.56 9.88 -1.57
C VAL A 117 8.67 10.65 -0.60
N LYS A 118 9.23 11.61 0.14
CA LYS A 118 8.50 12.64 0.87
C LYS A 118 8.23 13.78 -0.11
N TYR A 119 6.96 14.03 -0.43
CA TYR A 119 6.58 15.10 -1.36
C TYR A 119 6.68 16.48 -0.74
N GLY A 120 6.30 16.61 0.54
CA GLY A 120 6.26 17.87 1.24
C GLY A 120 5.50 17.75 2.55
N GLU A 121 5.44 18.86 3.28
CA GLU A 121 4.73 18.95 4.56
C GLU A 121 4.09 20.32 4.72
N PHE A 122 3.02 20.39 5.52
CA PHE A 122 2.37 21.65 5.84
C PHE A 122 1.73 21.63 7.23
N ASP A 123 1.68 22.79 7.87
CA ASP A 123 0.94 22.98 9.13
C ASP A 123 -0.53 23.25 8.83
N ASP A 124 -1.41 22.29 9.13
CA ASP A 124 -2.85 22.46 9.08
C ASP A 124 -3.33 23.08 10.41
N PRO A 125 -3.86 24.31 10.43
CA PRO A 125 -4.32 24.95 11.67
C PRO A 125 -5.37 24.11 12.41
N MET A 126 -6.21 23.36 11.68
CA MET A 126 -7.25 22.52 12.26
C MET A 126 -6.69 21.16 12.67
N MET A 127 -5.91 20.50 11.81
CA MET A 127 -5.56 19.08 11.95
C MET A 127 -4.15 18.79 12.48
N GLY A 128 -3.26 19.79 12.58
CA GLY A 128 -1.86 19.61 13.01
C GLY A 128 -0.89 19.51 11.82
N HIS A 129 0.37 19.16 12.10
CA HIS A 129 1.38 19.01 11.03
C HIS A 129 1.04 17.80 10.13
N ARG A 130 1.22 17.95 8.83
CA ARG A 130 0.93 16.90 7.83
C ARG A 130 2.10 16.69 6.90
N ILE A 131 2.32 15.45 6.50
CA ILE A 131 3.41 15.07 5.59
C ILE A 131 2.89 14.11 4.51
N GLY A 132 3.10 14.45 3.25
CA GLY A 132 2.76 13.61 2.10
C GLY A 132 3.91 12.70 1.67
N TYR A 133 3.60 11.43 1.42
CA TYR A 133 4.54 10.42 0.94
C TYR A 133 3.99 9.66 -0.27
N ALA A 134 4.89 9.34 -1.18
CA ALA A 134 4.68 8.34 -2.21
C ALA A 134 5.61 7.14 -1.99
N ALA A 135 5.15 5.97 -2.39
CA ALA A 135 5.99 4.79 -2.47
C ALA A 135 5.68 3.95 -3.70
N GLU A 136 6.70 3.34 -4.29
CA GLU A 136 6.54 2.45 -5.44
C GLU A 136 7.37 1.18 -5.31
N THR A 137 6.85 0.10 -5.88
CA THR A 137 7.60 -1.15 -6.05
C THR A 137 7.03 -1.96 -7.20
N LYS A 138 7.73 -3.03 -7.57
CA LYS A 138 7.26 -3.99 -8.57
C LYS A 138 7.40 -5.39 -8.01
N ILE A 139 6.34 -6.19 -8.13
CA ILE A 139 6.31 -7.59 -7.70
C ILE A 139 6.01 -8.50 -8.88
N ASN A 140 6.32 -9.79 -8.75
CA ASN A 140 5.86 -10.82 -9.66
C ASN A 140 4.70 -11.60 -9.02
N ARG A 141 3.52 -11.59 -9.65
CA ARG A 141 2.32 -12.26 -9.11
C ARG A 141 2.49 -13.77 -8.91
N LYS A 142 3.42 -14.40 -9.64
CA LYS A 142 3.67 -15.84 -9.55
C LYS A 142 4.33 -16.23 -8.24
N ASP A 143 5.13 -15.32 -7.65
CA ASP A 143 5.78 -15.53 -6.36
C ASP A 143 4.71 -15.74 -5.27
N PHE A 144 3.54 -15.12 -5.43
CA PHE A 144 2.40 -15.23 -4.52
C PHE A 144 1.34 -16.26 -4.97
N GLY A 145 1.69 -17.17 -5.89
CA GLY A 145 0.81 -18.28 -6.29
C GLY A 145 -0.36 -17.91 -7.21
N MET A 146 -0.35 -16.72 -7.84
CA MET A 146 -1.34 -16.34 -8.86
C MET A 146 -0.91 -16.85 -10.25
N ARG A 147 -1.55 -17.93 -10.74
CA ARG A 147 -1.08 -18.74 -11.89
C ARG A 147 -1.89 -18.59 -13.19
N PHE A 148 -2.61 -17.49 -13.38
CA PHE A 148 -3.32 -17.25 -14.64
C PHE A 148 -2.34 -17.02 -15.81
N ASP A 149 -2.01 -18.06 -16.59
CA ASP A 149 -0.96 -18.02 -17.62
C ASP A 149 -1.50 -18.10 -19.05
N MET A 150 -2.69 -17.54 -19.28
CA MET A 150 -3.28 -17.49 -20.62
C MET A 150 -2.42 -16.63 -21.56
N MET A 151 -2.18 -17.17 -22.75
CA MET A 151 -1.41 -16.54 -23.82
C MET A 151 -2.32 -16.36 -25.05
N LEU A 152 -2.15 -15.24 -25.75
CA LEU A 152 -2.75 -14.99 -27.06
C LEU A 152 -1.70 -14.34 -27.95
N ASP A 153 -1.51 -14.88 -29.16
CA ASP A 153 -0.49 -14.40 -30.12
C ASP A 153 0.91 -14.30 -29.49
N GLY A 154 1.30 -15.32 -28.70
CA GLY A 154 2.60 -15.35 -28.03
C GLY A 154 2.78 -14.33 -26.89
N LYS A 155 1.73 -13.62 -26.47
CA LYS A 155 1.77 -12.63 -25.38
C LYS A 155 0.89 -13.02 -24.21
N PHE A 156 1.34 -12.72 -23.00
CA PHE A 156 0.51 -12.91 -21.81
C PHE A 156 -0.72 -12.01 -21.86
N VAL A 157 -1.89 -12.59 -21.63
CA VAL A 157 -3.12 -11.83 -21.45
C VAL A 157 -2.98 -10.87 -20.26
N VAL A 158 -2.29 -11.28 -19.19
CA VAL A 158 -1.93 -10.41 -18.06
C VAL A 158 -0.46 -10.65 -17.67
N SER A 159 0.34 -9.59 -17.61
CA SER A 159 1.76 -9.68 -17.21
C SER A 159 1.94 -10.31 -15.83
N ASN A 160 3.11 -10.89 -15.62
CA ASN A 160 3.51 -11.37 -14.30
C ASN A 160 3.93 -10.21 -13.40
N ASP A 161 4.60 -9.22 -13.98
CA ASP A 161 4.99 -7.97 -13.34
C ASP A 161 3.74 -7.15 -12.99
N ILE A 162 3.64 -6.80 -11.71
CA ILE A 162 2.64 -5.90 -11.14
C ILE A 162 3.38 -4.69 -10.57
N GLN A 163 3.15 -3.52 -11.15
CA GLN A 163 3.61 -2.27 -10.56
C GLN A 163 2.66 -1.89 -9.44
N ILE A 164 3.20 -1.47 -8.30
CA ILE A 164 2.46 -0.98 -7.14
C ILE A 164 2.87 0.47 -6.91
N ASN A 165 1.89 1.35 -6.75
CA ASN A 165 2.09 2.74 -6.39
C ASN A 165 1.21 3.05 -5.17
N ILE A 166 1.77 3.78 -4.23
CA ILE A 166 1.16 4.13 -2.95
C ILE A 166 1.31 5.62 -2.77
N GLU A 167 0.24 6.26 -2.34
CA GLU A 167 0.23 7.65 -1.91
C GLU A 167 -0.38 7.68 -0.50
N GLY A 168 0.16 8.49 0.39
CA GLY A 168 -0.23 8.52 1.79
C GLY A 168 0.08 9.83 2.49
N GLU A 169 -0.82 10.31 3.34
CA GLU A 169 -0.54 11.39 4.29
C GLU A 169 -0.36 10.86 5.71
N LEU A 170 0.63 11.42 6.41
CA LEU A 170 0.73 11.33 7.87
C LEU A 170 0.21 12.62 8.49
N VAL A 171 -0.50 12.50 9.61
CA VAL A 171 -1.01 13.62 10.40
C VAL A 171 -0.51 13.51 11.82
N GLU A 172 0.00 14.60 12.36
CA GLU A 172 0.34 14.72 13.77
C GLU A 172 -0.96 14.73 14.60
N ALA A 173 -1.15 13.73 15.45
CA ALA A 173 -2.24 13.69 16.38
C ALA A 173 -2.02 14.75 17.47
N LYS A 174 -2.89 15.76 17.51
CA LYS A 174 -3.01 16.64 18.67
C LYS A 174 -3.41 15.79 19.88
N GLU A 175 -2.66 15.93 20.97
CA GLU A 175 -3.04 15.37 22.27
C GLU A 175 -4.44 15.91 22.60
N LYS A 176 -5.42 15.02 22.87
CA LYS A 176 -6.71 15.49 23.37
C LYS A 176 -6.44 16.18 24.71
N GLU A 177 -6.75 17.46 24.82
CA GLU A 177 -6.84 18.11 26.13
C GLU A 177 -7.71 17.21 27.02
N PRO A 178 -7.26 16.85 28.23
CA PRO A 178 -8.10 16.11 29.15
C PRO A 178 -9.37 16.93 29.35
N ALA A 179 -10.53 16.28 29.18
CA ALA A 179 -11.82 16.90 29.42
C ALA A 179 -11.75 17.58 30.79
N GLY A 180 -11.76 18.92 30.78
CA GLY A 180 -11.59 19.71 31.98
C GLY A 180 -12.56 19.21 33.04
N THR A 181 -12.02 18.82 34.20
CA THR A 181 -12.82 18.61 35.40
C THR A 181 -13.55 19.92 35.68
N SER A 182 -14.84 19.95 35.37
CA SER A 182 -15.74 21.00 35.84
C SER A 182 -15.73 20.92 37.37
N ALA A 183 -15.11 21.93 37.99
CA ALA A 183 -15.23 22.18 39.42
C ALA A 183 -16.63 22.74 39.76
#